data_AF-A0A1F7Q630-F1
#
_entry.id   AF-A0A1F7Q630-F1
#
_cell.length_a   1.000
_cell.length_b   1.000
_cell.length_c   1.000
_cell.angle_alpha   90.00
_cell.angle_beta   90.00
_cell.angle_gamma   90.00
#
_symmetry.space_group_name_H-M   'P 1'
#
loop_
_entity.id
_entity.type
_entity.pdbx_description
1 polymer ?
#
loop_
_entity_poly.entity_id
_entity_poly.type
_entity_poly.pdbx_seq_one_letter_code
_entity_poly.pdbx_strand_id
1 'polypeptide(L)'
;MFKTQDGGRSWAEASTGLGGLDVHGLALDPNDPRKLHAAVRGQGEGVYRTTDGGAGWVRVDDGPAGEVKVLTSVNIPTGMGGTFLYAGTAEGLLRSPDCF
;
A
#
# COMPACT_ATOMS: atom_id res chain seq x y z
N MET A 1 -7.76 9.00 4.22
CA MET A 1 -6.53 9.21 3.42
C MET A 1 -6.76 10.43 2.53
N PHE A 2 -5.75 11.28 2.35
CA PHE A 2 -5.86 12.46 1.48
C PHE A 2 -4.74 12.49 0.45
N LYS A 3 -5.01 13.10 -0.71
CA LYS A 3 -4.04 13.25 -1.80
C LYS A 3 -4.03 14.69 -2.29
N THR A 4 -2.84 15.16 -2.67
CA THR A 4 -2.63 16.43 -3.36
C THR A 4 -2.28 16.22 -4.83
N GLN A 5 -2.61 17.20 -5.67
CA GLN A 5 -2.17 17.28 -7.07
C GLN A 5 -1.37 18.55 -7.35
N ASP A 6 -1.20 19.42 -6.36
CA ASP A 6 -0.65 20.77 -6.52
C ASP A 6 0.56 21.03 -5.62
N GLY A 7 1.25 19.96 -5.20
CA GLY A 7 2.44 20.03 -4.34
C GLY A 7 2.09 20.32 -2.87
N GLY A 8 0.89 19.96 -2.43
CA GLY A 8 0.46 20.05 -1.03
C GLY A 8 -0.24 21.36 -0.67
N ARG A 9 -0.60 22.19 -1.66
CA ARG A 9 -1.37 23.44 -1.43
C ARG A 9 -2.83 23.13 -1.10
N SER A 10 -3.38 22.10 -1.73
CA SER A 10 -4.69 21.55 -1.42
C SER A 10 -4.65 20.03 -1.36
N TRP A 11 -5.57 19.48 -0.57
CA TRP A 11 -5.72 18.05 -0.32
C TRP A 11 -7.17 17.66 -0.52
N ALA A 12 -7.40 16.62 -1.32
CA ALA A 12 -8.71 16.03 -1.54
C ALA A 12 -8.75 14.64 -0.91
N GLU A 13 -9.93 14.23 -0.46
CA GLU A 13 -10.13 12.89 0.08
C GLU A 13 -9.83 11.83 -1.00
N ALA A 14 -9.09 10.79 -0.60
CA ALA A 14 -8.67 9.68 -1.45
C ALA A 14 -8.76 8.35 -0.66
N SER A 15 -9.88 8.17 0.07
CA SER A 15 -10.10 7.04 0.99
C SER A 15 -11.33 6.17 0.67
N THR A 16 -11.92 6.27 -0.53
CA THR A 16 -13.01 5.35 -0.89
C THR A 16 -12.55 3.89 -0.77
N GLY A 17 -13.23 3.10 0.07
CA GLY A 17 -12.82 1.72 0.38
C GLY A 17 -11.88 1.56 1.58
N LEU A 18 -11.33 2.66 2.12
CA LEU A 18 -10.51 2.73 3.34
C LEU A 18 -11.18 3.49 4.49
N GLY A 19 -12.39 4.02 4.30
CA GLY A 19 -13.03 4.95 5.23
C GLY A 19 -13.03 4.44 6.68
N GLY A 20 -12.40 5.21 7.57
CA GLY A 20 -12.30 4.91 9.00
C GLY A 20 -11.25 3.86 9.40
N LEU A 21 -10.46 3.36 8.45
CA LEU A 21 -9.39 2.40 8.72
C LEU A 21 -8.05 3.12 8.98
N ASP A 22 -7.25 2.56 9.88
CA ASP A 22 -5.94 3.09 10.23
C ASP A 22 -4.87 2.59 9.24
N VAL A 23 -4.40 3.51 8.39
CA VAL A 23 -3.33 3.25 7.41
C VAL A 23 -1.97 3.51 8.07
N HIS A 24 -1.15 2.47 8.20
CA HIS A 24 0.17 2.53 8.85
C HIS A 24 1.33 2.61 7.84
N GLY A 25 1.10 2.19 6.60
CA GLY A 25 2.13 2.22 5.56
C GLY A 25 1.51 2.44 4.19
N LEU A 26 2.23 3.14 3.32
CA LEU A 26 1.84 3.41 1.94
C LEU A 26 3.04 3.18 1.03
N ALA A 27 2.89 2.36 0.00
CA ALA A 27 3.90 2.10 -1.01
C ALA A 27 3.33 2.36 -2.41
N LEU A 28 4.20 2.85 -3.29
CA LEU A 28 3.85 3.32 -4.64
C LEU A 28 4.46 2.34 -5.64
N ASP A 29 3.71 1.78 -6.57
CA ASP A 29 4.31 0.88 -7.56
C ASP A 29 5.35 1.65 -8.40
N PRO A 30 6.60 1.18 -8.46
CA PRO A 30 7.67 1.88 -9.18
C PRO A 30 7.48 1.92 -10.70
N ASN A 31 6.60 1.09 -11.27
CA ASN A 31 6.32 1.00 -12.70
C ASN A 31 5.00 1.70 -13.10
N ASP A 32 4.00 1.79 -12.21
CA ASP A 32 2.78 2.58 -12.43
C ASP A 32 2.44 3.42 -11.18
N PRO A 33 2.67 4.75 -11.20
CA PRO A 33 2.42 5.59 -10.04
C PRO A 33 0.94 5.75 -9.66
N ARG A 34 0.01 5.21 -10.45
CA ARG A 34 -1.41 5.12 -10.08
C ARG A 34 -1.71 3.87 -9.26
N LYS A 35 -0.80 2.90 -9.23
CA LYS A 35 -0.91 1.71 -8.38
C LYS A 35 -0.22 1.97 -7.05
N LEU A 36 -0.97 1.84 -5.96
CA LEU A 36 -0.46 2.01 -4.60
C LEU A 36 -0.99 0.90 -3.71
N HIS A 37 -0.24 0.61 -2.65
CA HIS A 37 -0.62 -0.35 -1.62
C HIS A 37 -0.58 0.32 -0.25
N ALA A 38 -1.59 0.03 0.56
CA ALA A 38 -1.73 0.54 1.92
C ALA A 38 -1.77 -0.64 2.90
N ALA A 39 -0.93 -0.58 3.94
CA ALA A 39 -1.02 -1.49 5.07
C ALA A 39 -1.98 -0.90 6.11
N VAL A 40 -3.07 -1.61 6.37
CA VAL A 40 -4.09 -1.25 7.37
C VAL A 40 -3.94 -2.12 8.60
N ARG A 41 -4.12 -1.53 9.78
CA ARG A 41 -4.02 -2.23 11.08
C ARG A 41 -5.28 -2.02 11.92
N GLY A 42 -5.60 -2.99 12.76
CA GLY A 42 -6.75 -2.91 13.66
C GLY A 42 -8.04 -3.36 12.97
N GLN A 43 -9.09 -2.54 13.02
CA GLN A 43 -10.31 -2.87 12.28
C GLN A 43 -10.01 -2.88 10.78
N GLY A 44 -10.33 -3.98 10.09
CA GLY A 44 -10.05 -4.13 8.66
C GLY A 44 -8.58 -4.39 8.33
N GLU A 45 -7.82 -4.99 9.24
CA GLU A 45 -6.41 -5.36 9.01
C GLU A 45 -6.19 -6.06 7.67
N GLY A 46 -5.14 -5.64 6.96
CA GLY A 46 -4.75 -6.20 5.67
C GLY A 46 -3.99 -5.24 4.77
N VAL A 47 -3.64 -5.73 3.58
CA VAL A 47 -3.10 -4.89 2.51
C VAL A 47 -4.22 -4.52 1.56
N TYR A 48 -4.34 -3.23 1.30
CA TYR A 48 -5.27 -2.67 0.34
C TYR A 48 -4.50 -2.15 -0.86
N ARG A 49 -5.13 -2.18 -2.03
CA ARG A 49 -4.57 -1.72 -3.29
C ARG A 49 -5.51 -0.76 -3.99
N THR A 50 -4.93 0.25 -4.61
CA THR A 50 -5.56 1.08 -5.63
C THR A 50 -4.81 0.91 -6.95
N THR A 51 -5.50 1.09 -8.07
CA THR A 51 -4.93 1.16 -9.43
C THR A 51 -5.31 2.47 -10.15
N ASP A 52 -6.03 3.35 -9.47
CA ASP A 52 -6.58 4.61 -9.98
C ASP A 52 -6.01 5.83 -9.23
N GLY A 53 -4.87 5.66 -8.56
CA GLY A 53 -4.16 6.72 -7.87
C GLY A 53 -4.82 7.14 -6.55
N GLY A 54 -5.57 6.24 -5.91
CA GLY A 54 -6.20 6.43 -4.61
C GLY A 54 -7.67 6.86 -4.67
N ALA A 55 -8.30 6.83 -5.85
CA ALA A 55 -9.74 7.13 -5.97
C ALA A 55 -10.58 5.98 -5.41
N GLY A 56 -10.10 4.74 -5.51
CA GLY A 56 -10.70 3.53 -4.92
C GLY A 56 -9.66 2.54 -4.41
N TRP A 57 -9.99 1.91 -3.28
CA TRP A 57 -9.14 0.93 -2.60
C TRP A 57 -9.88 -0.40 -2.39
N VAL A 58 -9.17 -1.50 -2.58
CA VAL A 58 -9.68 -2.87 -2.42
C VAL A 58 -8.70 -3.67 -1.58
N ARG A 59 -9.20 -4.44 -0.61
CA ARG A 59 -8.37 -5.37 0.18
C ARG A 59 -7.92 -6.52 -0.70
N VAL A 60 -6.62 -6.80 -0.74
CA VAL A 60 -6.01 -7.82 -1.61
C VAL A 60 -5.25 -8.90 -0.87
N ASP A 61 -4.88 -8.67 0.39
CA ASP A 61 -4.14 -9.63 1.21
C ASP A 61 -4.44 -9.41 2.69
N ASP A 62 -4.23 -10.44 3.52
CA ASP A 62 -4.37 -10.35 4.98
C ASP A 62 -3.25 -9.55 5.65
N GLY A 63 -2.17 -9.29 4.92
CA GLY A 63 -1.01 -8.56 5.39
C GLY A 63 -0.09 -9.39 6.26
N PRO A 64 1.11 -8.86 6.55
CA PRO A 64 2.03 -9.52 7.48
C PRO A 64 1.45 -9.51 8.89
N ALA A 65 1.70 -10.59 9.64
CA ALA A 65 1.45 -10.60 11.07
C ALA A 65 2.35 -9.56 11.78
N GLY A 66 1.78 -8.81 12.70
CA GLY A 66 2.50 -7.81 13.48
C GLY A 66 2.37 -6.39 12.94
N GLU A 67 2.95 -5.44 13.65
CA GLU A 67 2.79 -4.03 13.31
C GLU A 67 3.72 -3.64 12.15
N VAL A 68 3.15 -3.25 11.02
CA VAL A 68 3.91 -2.68 9.89
C VAL A 68 4.43 -1.30 10.28
N LYS A 69 5.76 -1.16 10.35
CA LYS A 69 6.46 0.11 10.61
C LYS A 69 6.88 0.81 9.33
N VAL A 70 7.16 0.03 8.29
CA VAL A 70 7.52 0.53 6.96
C VAL A 70 6.96 -0.41 5.91
N LEU A 71 6.42 0.17 4.84
CA LEU A 71 6.02 -0.53 3.64
C LEU A 71 6.74 0.11 2.46
N THR A 72 7.42 -0.69 1.65
CA THR A 72 8.07 -0.22 0.43
C THR A 72 7.85 -1.20 -0.70
N SER A 73 7.86 -0.71 -1.92
CA SER A 73 7.73 -1.47 -3.16
C SER A 73 9.06 -1.41 -3.93
N VAL A 74 9.41 -2.51 -4.59
CA VAL A 74 10.62 -2.59 -5.42
C VAL A 74 10.30 -3.37 -6.69
N ASN A 75 10.70 -2.85 -7.85
CA ASN A 75 10.67 -3.62 -9.09
C ASN A 75 11.88 -4.54 -9.12
N ILE A 76 11.64 -5.85 -9.19
CA ILE A 76 12.69 -6.85 -9.34
C ILE A 76 12.46 -7.52 -10.70
N PRO A 77 13.17 -7.08 -11.76
CA PRO A 77 12.94 -7.54 -13.12
C PRO A 77 13.42 -8.99 -13.39
N THR A 78 14.13 -9.62 -12.45
CA THR A 78 14.65 -10.99 -12.60
C THR A 78 13.78 -12.02 -11.86
N GLY A 79 13.64 -13.23 -12.41
CA GLY A 79 12.84 -14.30 -11.79
C GLY A 79 11.38 -14.23 -12.20
N MET A 80 10.45 -14.24 -11.25
CA MET A 80 9.01 -14.05 -11.56
C MET A 80 8.68 -12.67 -12.17
N GLY A 81 9.62 -11.71 -12.11
CA GLY A 81 9.43 -10.37 -12.64
C GLY A 81 8.38 -9.56 -11.86
N GLY A 82 8.53 -8.24 -11.83
CA GLY A 82 7.50 -7.33 -11.33
C GLY A 82 7.75 -6.74 -9.96
N THR A 83 6.69 -6.15 -9.40
CA THR A 83 6.73 -5.40 -8.15
C THR A 83 6.65 -6.33 -6.95
N PHE A 84 7.54 -6.13 -5.98
CA PHE A 84 7.51 -6.77 -4.68
C PHE A 84 7.21 -5.74 -3.61
N LEU A 85 6.35 -6.11 -2.66
CA LEU A 85 6.14 -5.36 -1.43
C LEU A 85 7.05 -5.92 -0.34
N TYR A 86 7.69 -5.02 0.39
CA TYR A 86 8.50 -5.31 1.57
C TYR A 86 7.88 -4.59 2.76
N ALA A 87 7.61 -5.35 3.81
CA ALA A 87 7.10 -4.84 5.07
C ALA A 87 8.15 -5.06 6.16
N GLY A 88 8.61 -3.98 6.78
CA GLY A 88 9.37 -4.05 8.02
C GLY A 88 8.40 -4.02 9.18
N THR A 89 8.38 -5.08 9.97
CA THR A 89 7.56 -5.21 11.18
C THR A 89 8.46 -5.24 12.43
N ALA A 90 7.84 -5.27 13.60
CA ALA A 90 8.59 -5.44 14.86
C ALA A 90 9.26 -6.82 14.96
N GLU A 91 8.77 -7.80 14.20
CA GLU A 91 9.19 -9.20 14.21
C GLU A 91 10.22 -9.51 13.11
N GLY A 92 10.36 -8.64 12.10
CA GLY A 92 11.37 -8.78 11.05
C GLY A 92 10.96 -8.17 9.71
N LEU A 93 11.64 -8.60 8.65
CA LEU A 93 11.36 -8.18 7.28
C LEU A 93 10.57 -9.28 6.55
N LEU A 94 9.40 -8.94 6.02
CA LEU A 94 8.61 -9.80 5.17
C LEU A 94 8.56 -9.23 3.75
N ARG A 95 8.40 -10.11 2.76
CA ARG A 95 8.21 -9.72 1.36
C ARG A 95 7.15 -10.56 0.68
N SER A 96 6.40 -9.95 -0.25
CA SER A 96 5.41 -10.63 -1.08
C SER A 96 5.46 -10.11 -2.52
N PRO A 97 5.37 -10.97 -3.54
CA PRO A 97 5.16 -10.52 -4.92
C PRO A 97 3.76 -9.90 -5.08
N ASP A 98 3.66 -8.83 -5.85
CA ASP A 98 2.38 -8.20 -6.17
C ASP A 98 1.68 -8.91 -7.34
N CYS A 99 1.14 -10.10 -7.06
CA CYS A 99 0.41 -10.94 -8.01
C CYS A 99 -1.09 -11.07 -7.70
N PHE A 100 -1.63 -10.17 -6.88
CA PHE A 100 -3.02 -10.16 -6.42
C PHE A 100 -4.02 -9.69 -7.48
#